data_AF-A0A1H9VW33-F1
#
_entry.id   AF-A0A1H9VW33-F1
#
_cell.length_a   1.000
_cell.length_b   1.000
_cell.length_c   1.000
_cell.angle_alpha   90.00
_cell.angle_beta   90.00
_cell.angle_gamma   90.00
#
_symmetry.space_group_name_H-M   'P 1'
#
loop_
_entity.id
_entity.type
_entity.pdbx_description
1 polymer ?
#
loop_
_entity_poly.entity_id
_entity_poly.type
_entity_poly.pdbx_seq_one_letter_code
_entity_poly.pdbx_strand_id
1 'polypeptide(L)'
;MTIYTRKARSTDMDAIMKILEEGIAYLRDQGLPQWQNGQGPNGETVQADIINGYAYVLVDDQNVVGYGVLVPGPDHAYENINQGSWQYSSKNYVAIHRIAVDRNVRGKGLAKILIHDLIVLARNLEYLDIRIDTYPENVIMEKVIFSAGFCYRGMIHFGFADGERKAYQLVLE
;
A
#
# COMPACT_ATOMS: atom_id res chain seq x y z
N MET A 1 -8.94 23.89 -1.75
CA MET A 1 -8.67 22.49 -1.37
C MET A 1 -8.45 21.71 -2.66
N THR A 2 -7.18 21.51 -2.99
CA THR A 2 -6.75 20.73 -4.15
C THR A 2 -6.10 19.46 -3.62
N ILE A 3 -6.68 18.31 -3.92
CA ILE A 3 -6.14 17.01 -3.53
C ILE A 3 -5.66 16.29 -4.78
N TYR A 4 -4.40 15.84 -4.78
CA TYR A 4 -3.82 15.14 -5.93
C TYR A 4 -2.65 14.25 -5.51
N THR A 5 -2.41 13.19 -6.29
CA THR A 5 -1.27 12.30 -6.11
C THR A 5 -0.15 12.63 -7.10
N ARG A 6 1.10 12.56 -6.65
CA ARG A 6 2.30 12.71 -7.50
C ARG A 6 3.42 11.78 -7.05
N LYS A 7 4.45 11.60 -7.89
CA LYS A 7 5.70 10.94 -7.48
C LYS A 7 6.30 11.65 -6.26
N ALA A 8 6.79 10.85 -5.33
CA ALA A 8 7.58 11.34 -4.20
C ALA A 8 8.94 11.86 -4.69
N ARG A 9 9.48 12.83 -3.97
CA ARG A 9 10.81 13.42 -4.17
C ARG A 9 11.61 13.25 -2.88
N SER A 10 12.93 13.35 -2.97
CA SER A 10 13.81 13.30 -1.78
C SER A 10 13.43 14.36 -0.74
N THR A 11 12.93 15.53 -1.17
CA THR A 11 12.45 16.59 -0.28
C THR A 11 11.17 16.25 0.48
N ASP A 12 10.46 15.17 0.11
CA ASP A 12 9.26 14.71 0.83
C ASP A 12 9.61 13.74 1.99
N MET A 13 10.89 13.35 2.13
CA MET A 13 11.34 12.30 3.06
C MET A 13 10.82 12.51 4.49
N ASP A 14 11.03 13.69 5.05
CA ASP A 14 10.64 13.98 6.44
C ASP A 14 9.13 13.85 6.65
N ALA A 15 8.32 14.30 5.67
CA ALA A 15 6.87 14.20 5.73
C ALA A 15 6.41 12.74 5.59
N ILE A 16 7.02 11.98 4.68
CA ILE A 16 6.73 10.55 4.50
C ILE A 16 7.05 9.77 5.77
N MET A 17 8.24 9.98 6.34
CA MET A 17 8.66 9.29 7.56
C MET A 17 7.72 9.58 8.72
N LYS A 18 7.32 10.84 8.90
CA LYS A 18 6.32 11.19 9.91
C LYS A 18 4.99 10.45 9.71
N ILE A 19 4.48 10.40 8.49
CA ILE A 19 3.22 9.68 8.17
C ILE A 19 3.35 8.18 8.47
N LEU A 20 4.49 7.57 8.11
CA LEU A 20 4.75 6.17 8.35
C LEU A 20 4.87 5.87 9.84
N GLU A 21 5.61 6.68 10.60
CA GLU A 21 5.73 6.55 12.07
C GLU A 21 4.36 6.66 12.77
N GLU A 22 3.51 7.61 12.34
CA GLU A 22 2.13 7.72 12.83
C GLU A 22 1.25 6.53 12.40
N GLY A 23 1.51 5.93 11.24
CA GLY A 23 0.87 4.69 10.79
C GLY A 23 1.26 3.49 11.66
N ILE A 24 2.56 3.33 11.92
CA ILE A 24 3.12 2.26 12.77
C ILE A 24 2.56 2.38 14.19
N ALA A 25 2.57 3.59 14.76
CA ALA A 25 2.02 3.84 16.09
C ALA A 25 0.52 3.53 16.15
N TYR A 26 -0.23 3.87 15.11
CA TYR A 26 -1.66 3.58 15.05
C TYR A 26 -1.96 2.08 15.01
N LEU A 27 -1.23 1.31 14.19
CA LEU A 27 -1.38 -0.15 14.16
C LEU A 27 -1.12 -0.75 15.54
N ARG A 28 -0.08 -0.28 16.24
CA ARG A 28 0.22 -0.68 17.62
C ARG A 28 -0.91 -0.33 18.59
N ASP A 29 -1.49 0.86 18.49
CA ASP A 29 -2.61 1.29 19.36
C ASP A 29 -3.89 0.48 19.10
N GLN A 30 -4.01 -0.14 17.92
CA GLN A 30 -5.06 -1.11 17.59
C GLN A 30 -4.71 -2.56 17.98
N GLY A 31 -3.54 -2.80 18.58
CA GLY A 31 -3.07 -4.14 18.92
C GLY A 31 -2.68 -4.99 17.70
N LEU A 32 -2.40 -4.37 16.55
CA LEU A 32 -2.04 -5.07 15.33
C LEU A 32 -0.51 -5.23 15.23
N PRO A 33 0.01 -6.45 14.98
CA PRO A 33 1.45 -6.71 14.87
C PRO A 33 2.06 -6.21 13.55
N GLN A 34 1.23 -5.80 12.58
CA GLN A 34 1.70 -5.23 11.32
C GLN A 34 2.63 -4.04 11.56
N TRP A 35 3.80 -4.08 10.90
CA TRP A 35 4.90 -3.11 11.00
C TRP A 35 5.58 -2.99 12.37
N GLN A 36 5.29 -3.91 13.31
CA GLN A 36 5.98 -3.96 14.59
C GLN A 36 7.29 -4.76 14.48
N ASN A 37 8.09 -4.77 15.54
CA ASN A 37 9.30 -5.60 15.66
C ASN A 37 10.31 -5.43 14.49
N GLY A 38 10.44 -4.21 13.97
CA GLY A 38 11.37 -3.89 12.89
C GLY A 38 10.91 -4.30 11.48
N GLN A 39 9.69 -4.83 11.32
CA GLN A 39 9.12 -5.22 10.02
C GLN A 39 8.42 -4.04 9.29
N GLY A 40 8.37 -2.87 9.91
CA GLY A 40 7.79 -1.66 9.32
C GLY A 40 8.71 -0.99 8.30
N PRO A 41 8.16 -0.15 7.41
CA PRO A 41 8.99 0.66 6.52
C PRO A 41 9.84 1.66 7.32
N ASN A 42 11.08 1.86 6.88
CA ASN A 42 12.05 2.76 7.47
C ASN A 42 12.62 3.72 6.41
N GLY A 43 13.52 4.62 6.81
CA GLY A 43 14.13 5.61 5.91
C GLY A 43 14.84 4.99 4.69
N GLU A 44 15.54 3.86 4.89
CA GLU A 44 16.20 3.13 3.79
C GLU A 44 15.17 2.56 2.79
N THR A 45 14.06 2.02 3.30
CA THR A 45 12.95 1.50 2.49
C THR A 45 12.34 2.63 1.64
N VAL A 46 12.03 3.77 2.27
CA VAL A 46 11.45 4.93 1.57
C VAL A 46 12.43 5.50 0.55
N GLN A 47 13.72 5.57 0.89
CA GLN A 47 14.74 6.04 -0.03
C GLN A 47 14.84 5.14 -1.26
N ALA A 48 14.83 3.82 -1.08
CA ALA A 48 14.80 2.86 -2.18
C ALA A 48 13.53 3.02 -3.04
N ASP A 49 12.36 3.20 -2.42
CA ASP A 49 11.11 3.45 -3.14
C ASP A 49 11.16 4.72 -4.00
N ILE A 50 11.78 5.79 -3.49
CA ILE A 50 11.96 7.04 -4.24
C ILE A 50 12.95 6.85 -5.40
N ILE A 51 14.10 6.23 -5.14
CA ILE A 51 15.15 6.00 -6.15
C ILE A 51 14.66 5.13 -7.30
N ASN A 52 13.94 4.05 -6.98
CA ASN A 52 13.35 3.17 -7.99
C ASN A 52 12.14 3.82 -8.70
N GLY A 53 11.69 4.98 -8.23
CA GLY A 53 10.52 5.65 -8.77
C GLY A 53 9.23 4.89 -8.47
N TYR A 54 9.12 4.17 -7.36
CA TYR A 54 7.91 3.46 -6.95
C TYR A 54 7.04 4.30 -6.01
N ALA A 55 7.64 5.26 -5.31
CA ALA A 55 6.97 6.08 -4.32
C ALA A 55 6.07 7.18 -4.89
N TYR A 56 4.89 7.30 -4.30
CA TYR A 56 3.93 8.37 -4.54
C TYR A 56 3.46 8.97 -3.22
N VAL A 57 3.10 10.25 -3.28
CA VAL A 57 2.53 11.00 -2.17
C VAL A 57 1.17 11.57 -2.55
N LEU A 58 0.23 11.51 -1.62
CA LEU A 58 -1.00 12.29 -1.68
C LEU A 58 -0.73 13.67 -1.10
N VAL A 59 -1.06 14.70 -1.86
CA VAL A 59 -0.95 16.10 -1.46
C VAL A 59 -2.35 16.66 -1.23
N ASP A 60 -2.55 17.32 -0.08
CA ASP A 60 -3.71 18.15 0.21
C ASP A 60 -3.25 19.59 0.35
N ASP A 61 -3.67 20.41 -0.62
CA ASP A 61 -3.17 21.74 -0.94
C ASP A 61 -1.65 21.78 -1.17
N GLN A 62 -0.84 21.84 -0.11
CA GLN A 62 0.63 21.88 -0.17
C GLN A 62 1.29 20.87 0.76
N ASN A 63 0.51 20.15 1.56
CA ASN A 63 1.01 19.22 2.56
C ASN A 63 0.97 17.81 2.00
N VAL A 64 2.07 17.08 2.16
CA VAL A 64 2.07 15.63 1.97
C VAL A 64 1.26 15.02 3.13
N VAL A 65 0.19 14.33 2.78
CA VAL A 65 -0.78 13.75 3.74
C VAL A 65 -0.99 12.25 3.57
N GLY A 66 -0.37 11.65 2.56
CA GLY A 66 -0.39 10.21 2.35
C GLY A 66 0.82 9.71 1.58
N TYR A 67 1.13 8.44 1.78
CA TYR A 67 2.21 7.72 1.13
C TYR A 67 1.72 6.36 0.65
N GLY A 68 2.16 5.97 -0.52
CA GLY A 68 1.90 4.66 -1.10
C GLY A 68 2.87 4.38 -2.22
N VAL A 69 3.07 3.10 -2.54
CA VAL A 69 4.01 2.70 -3.58
C VAL A 69 3.39 1.75 -4.57
N LEU A 70 3.86 1.82 -5.82
CA LEU A 70 3.57 0.85 -6.88
C LEU A 70 4.85 0.09 -7.21
N VAL A 71 4.93 -1.17 -6.78
CA VAL A 71 6.10 -2.03 -6.99
C VAL A 71 5.77 -3.03 -8.09
N PRO A 72 6.49 -3.02 -9.22
CA PRO A 72 6.36 -4.05 -10.25
C PRO A 72 6.64 -5.44 -9.69
N GLY A 73 5.81 -6.42 -10.06
CA GLY A 73 6.07 -7.81 -9.75
C GLY A 73 7.27 -8.40 -10.51
N PRO A 74 7.68 -9.63 -10.18
CA PRO A 74 7.07 -10.52 -9.20
C PRO A 74 7.54 -10.26 -7.75
N ASP A 75 6.60 -10.29 -6.81
CA ASP A 75 6.84 -10.40 -5.36
C ASP A 75 6.88 -11.88 -4.95
N HIS A 76 7.95 -12.27 -4.25
CA HIS A 76 8.17 -13.64 -3.80
C HIS A 76 7.08 -14.14 -2.83
N ALA A 77 6.53 -13.29 -1.96
CA ALA A 77 5.45 -13.67 -1.05
C ALA A 77 4.17 -14.01 -1.82
N TYR A 78 3.91 -13.33 -2.94
CA TYR A 78 2.72 -13.53 -3.77
C TYR A 78 2.79 -14.82 -4.59
N GLU A 79 4.00 -15.36 -4.83
CA GLU A 79 4.18 -16.67 -5.47
C GLU A 79 3.71 -17.82 -4.57
N ASN A 80 3.69 -17.62 -3.25
CA ASN A 80 3.30 -18.62 -2.24
C ASN A 80 1.83 -18.49 -1.79
N ILE A 81 0.96 -17.95 -2.65
CA ILE A 81 -0.47 -17.83 -2.34
C ILE A 81 -1.09 -19.21 -2.05
N ASN A 82 -1.87 -19.29 -0.98
CA ASN A 82 -2.60 -20.47 -0.57
C ASN A 82 -4.04 -20.10 -0.16
N GLN A 83 -4.87 -21.11 0.13
CA GLN A 83 -6.29 -20.91 0.45
C GLN A 83 -7.04 -20.08 -0.62
N GLY A 84 -6.64 -20.25 -1.88
CA GLY A 84 -7.14 -19.48 -3.02
C GLY A 84 -6.12 -19.47 -4.17
N SER A 85 -6.32 -18.57 -5.13
CA SER A 85 -5.43 -18.38 -6.27
C SER A 85 -5.65 -17.01 -6.93
N TRP A 86 -4.62 -16.49 -7.61
CA TRP A 86 -4.75 -15.34 -8.50
C TRP A 86 -5.64 -15.68 -9.70
N GLN A 87 -6.42 -14.71 -10.20
CA GLN A 87 -7.26 -14.91 -11.39
C GLN A 87 -6.43 -15.25 -12.63
N TYR A 88 -5.28 -14.60 -12.76
CA TYR A 88 -4.30 -14.85 -13.80
C TYR A 88 -2.95 -15.08 -13.15
N SER A 89 -2.21 -16.08 -13.62
CA SER A 89 -0.84 -16.38 -13.19
C SER A 89 0.21 -15.51 -13.88
N SER A 90 -0.20 -14.39 -14.47
CA SER A 90 0.71 -13.42 -15.08
C SER A 90 1.72 -12.91 -14.04
N LYS A 91 2.99 -12.82 -14.46
CA LYS A 91 4.03 -12.11 -13.70
C LYS A 91 4.05 -10.61 -13.99
N ASN A 92 3.31 -10.17 -15.00
CA ASN A 92 3.13 -8.75 -15.31
C ASN A 92 1.97 -8.18 -14.49
N TYR A 93 2.28 -7.74 -13.27
CA TYR A 93 1.37 -7.05 -12.37
C TYR A 93 2.13 -5.97 -11.59
N VAL A 94 1.39 -5.08 -10.94
CA VAL A 94 1.95 -4.12 -9.98
C VAL A 94 1.28 -4.28 -8.62
N ALA A 95 2.08 -4.28 -7.57
CA ALA A 95 1.61 -4.38 -6.21
C ALA A 95 1.56 -2.99 -5.55
N ILE A 96 0.44 -2.70 -4.89
CA ILE A 96 0.31 -1.55 -4.02
C ILE A 96 0.81 -1.95 -2.64
N HIS A 97 1.83 -1.27 -2.13
CA HIS A 97 2.33 -1.47 -0.77
C HIS A 97 2.40 -0.17 0.03
N ARG A 98 2.67 -0.31 1.33
CA ARG A 98 3.05 0.77 2.25
C ARG A 98 2.04 1.94 2.27
N ILE A 99 0.75 1.64 2.19
CA ILE A 99 -0.30 2.65 2.24
C ILE A 99 -0.43 3.22 3.66
N ALA A 100 -0.17 4.51 3.80
CA ALA A 100 -0.33 5.25 5.03
C ALA A 100 -0.90 6.66 4.75
N VAL A 101 -1.73 7.16 5.67
CA VAL A 101 -2.28 8.52 5.62
C VAL A 101 -2.13 9.20 6.98
N ASP A 102 -1.83 10.50 6.93
CA ASP A 102 -1.63 11.36 8.10
C ASP A 102 -2.83 11.27 9.04
N ARG A 103 -2.56 11.19 10.35
CA ARG A 103 -3.60 10.96 11.35
C ARG A 103 -4.62 12.09 11.45
N ASN A 104 -4.22 13.32 11.17
CA ASN A 104 -5.03 14.54 11.35
C ASN A 104 -6.09 14.67 10.25
N VAL A 105 -6.01 13.84 9.21
CA VAL A 105 -6.94 13.76 8.10
C VAL A 105 -7.61 12.38 7.99
N ARG A 106 -7.39 11.50 8.96
CA ARG A 106 -8.11 10.21 9.04
C ARG A 106 -9.61 10.44 9.20
N GLY A 107 -10.39 9.53 8.61
CA GLY A 107 -11.85 9.65 8.54
C GLY A 107 -12.38 10.53 7.40
N LYS A 108 -11.52 11.25 6.67
CA LYS A 108 -11.92 12.06 5.50
C LYS A 108 -11.90 11.29 4.16
N GLY A 109 -11.72 9.98 4.19
CA GLY A 109 -11.68 9.15 2.98
C GLY A 109 -10.38 9.24 2.16
N LEU A 110 -9.32 9.88 2.67
CA LEU A 110 -8.08 10.08 1.90
C LEU A 110 -7.35 8.78 1.52
N ALA A 111 -7.41 7.73 2.36
CA ALA A 111 -6.84 6.43 2.02
C ALA A 111 -7.51 5.83 0.77
N LYS A 112 -8.82 6.04 0.63
CA LYS A 112 -9.57 5.61 -0.56
C LYS A 112 -9.17 6.42 -1.78
N ILE A 113 -9.01 7.75 -1.65
CA ILE A 113 -8.53 8.62 -2.73
C ILE A 113 -7.15 8.18 -3.21
N LEU A 114 -6.20 7.97 -2.28
CA LEU A 114 -4.86 7.51 -2.62
C LEU A 114 -4.89 6.16 -3.35
N ILE A 115 -5.64 5.17 -2.86
CA ILE A 115 -5.73 3.88 -3.55
C ILE A 115 -6.34 4.03 -4.95
N HIS A 116 -7.39 4.84 -5.12
CA HIS A 116 -7.95 5.11 -6.45
C HIS A 116 -6.94 5.77 -7.39
N ASP A 117 -6.21 6.78 -6.92
CA ASP A 117 -5.18 7.45 -7.72
C ASP A 117 -4.06 6.47 -8.11
N LEU A 118 -3.65 5.58 -7.19
CA LEU A 118 -2.66 4.54 -7.49
C LEU A 118 -3.16 3.52 -8.51
N ILE A 119 -4.45 3.19 -8.52
CA ILE A 119 -5.06 2.33 -9.57
C ILE A 119 -4.99 3.04 -10.93
N VAL A 120 -5.34 4.33 -10.99
CA VAL A 120 -5.27 5.11 -12.24
C VAL A 120 -3.82 5.23 -12.73
N LEU A 121 -2.89 5.48 -11.82
CA LEU A 121 -1.46 5.54 -12.11
C LEU A 121 -0.93 4.19 -12.61
N ALA A 122 -1.33 3.08 -11.99
CA ALA A 122 -0.99 1.73 -12.46
C ALA A 122 -1.48 1.49 -13.89
N ARG A 123 -2.72 1.89 -14.20
CA ARG A 123 -3.27 1.79 -15.56
C ARG A 123 -2.48 2.61 -16.58
N ASN A 124 -2.09 3.82 -16.21
CA ASN A 124 -1.27 4.71 -17.05
C ASN A 124 0.15 4.17 -17.27
N LEU A 125 0.63 3.33 -16.35
CA LEU A 125 1.87 2.57 -16.47
C LEU A 125 1.66 1.22 -17.19
N GLU A 126 0.51 1.04 -17.85
CA GLU A 126 0.15 -0.15 -18.63
C GLU A 126 -0.02 -1.45 -17.82
N TYR A 127 -0.15 -1.36 -16.49
CA TYR A 127 -0.51 -2.49 -15.66
C TYR A 127 -2.03 -2.71 -15.65
N LEU A 128 -2.46 -3.91 -16.01
CA LEU A 128 -3.86 -4.35 -15.93
C LEU A 128 -4.13 -5.19 -14.68
N ASP A 129 -3.12 -5.90 -14.17
CA ASP A 129 -3.21 -6.70 -12.95
C ASP A 129 -2.61 -5.89 -11.78
N ILE A 130 -3.46 -5.52 -10.83
CA ILE A 130 -3.08 -4.76 -9.64
C ILE A 130 -3.36 -5.63 -8.42
N ARG A 131 -2.37 -5.73 -7.54
CA ARG A 131 -2.46 -6.56 -6.33
C ARG A 131 -2.19 -5.73 -5.09
N ILE A 132 -2.79 -6.14 -3.98
CA ILE A 132 -2.61 -5.51 -2.68
C ILE A 132 -2.84 -6.54 -1.59
N ASP A 133 -2.17 -6.36 -0.45
CA ASP A 133 -2.33 -7.23 0.71
C ASP A 133 -2.47 -6.41 2.00
N THR A 134 -3.07 -7.03 3.02
CA THR A 134 -3.13 -6.45 4.36
C THR A 134 -3.14 -7.54 5.43
N TYR A 135 -2.78 -7.16 6.65
CA TYR A 135 -2.85 -8.07 7.81
C TYR A 135 -4.30 -8.52 8.06
N PRO A 136 -4.57 -9.80 8.40
CA PRO A 136 -5.92 -10.36 8.37
C PRO A 136 -6.92 -9.62 9.26
N GLU A 137 -6.46 -9.12 10.41
CA GLU A 137 -7.24 -8.36 11.39
C GLU A 137 -7.24 -6.84 11.13
N ASN A 138 -6.54 -6.35 10.10
CA ASN A 138 -6.61 -4.95 9.68
C ASN A 138 -7.90 -4.70 8.87
N VAL A 139 -9.04 -4.82 9.56
CA VAL A 139 -10.40 -4.69 9.01
C VAL A 139 -10.64 -3.31 8.39
N ILE A 140 -9.95 -2.28 8.89
CA ILE A 140 -10.05 -0.91 8.33
C ILE A 140 -9.47 -0.90 6.92
N MET A 141 -8.24 -1.39 6.74
CA MET A 141 -7.63 -1.47 5.40
C MET A 141 -8.39 -2.42 4.49
N GLU A 142 -8.83 -3.57 5.00
CA GLU A 142 -9.65 -4.53 4.23
C GLU A 142 -10.93 -3.88 3.67
N LYS A 143 -11.64 -3.07 4.47
CA LYS A 143 -12.80 -2.30 3.99
C LYS A 143 -12.44 -1.30 2.90
N VAL A 144 -11.30 -0.61 3.01
CA VAL A 144 -10.85 0.32 1.97
C VAL A 144 -10.54 -0.44 0.67
N ILE A 145 -9.81 -1.55 0.76
CA ILE A 145 -9.47 -2.42 -0.37
C ILE A 145 -10.73 -2.90 -1.10
N PHE A 146 -11.71 -3.47 -0.39
CA PHE A 146 -12.97 -3.89 -0.99
C PHE A 146 -13.74 -2.72 -1.62
N SER A 147 -13.78 -1.56 -0.96
CA SER A 147 -14.47 -0.37 -1.48
C SER A 147 -13.83 0.22 -2.74
N ALA A 148 -12.58 -0.13 -3.03
CA ALA A 148 -11.84 0.24 -4.24
C ALA A 148 -12.02 -0.80 -5.37
N GLY A 149 -12.78 -1.87 -5.15
CA GLY A 149 -13.14 -2.87 -6.17
C GLY A 149 -12.25 -4.11 -6.21
N PHE A 150 -11.30 -4.25 -5.28
CA PHE A 150 -10.46 -5.44 -5.22
C PHE A 150 -11.22 -6.69 -4.74
N CYS A 151 -10.87 -7.84 -5.31
CA CYS A 151 -11.39 -9.15 -4.93
C CYS A 151 -10.37 -9.92 -4.10
N TYR A 152 -10.80 -10.56 -3.02
CA TYR A 152 -9.95 -11.47 -2.24
C TYR A 152 -9.51 -12.66 -3.09
N ARG A 153 -8.23 -13.06 -2.96
CA ARG A 153 -7.62 -14.15 -3.73
C ARG A 153 -7.02 -15.27 -2.90
N GLY A 154 -6.76 -15.05 -1.62
CA GLY A 154 -6.16 -16.07 -0.76
C GLY A 154 -5.27 -15.46 0.31
N MET A 155 -4.52 -16.34 0.97
CA MET A 155 -3.55 -15.99 2.00
C MET A 155 -2.14 -16.07 1.42
N ILE A 156 -1.28 -15.12 1.79
CA ILE A 156 0.16 -15.14 1.55
C ILE A 156 0.89 -15.06 2.89
N HIS A 157 2.18 -15.40 2.91
CA HIS A 157 2.98 -15.33 4.12
C HIS A 157 4.36 -14.76 3.82
N PHE A 158 4.70 -13.66 4.50
CA PHE A 158 6.08 -13.21 4.61
C PHE A 158 6.77 -14.07 5.67
N GLY A 159 7.98 -14.56 5.42
CA GLY A 159 8.68 -15.57 6.25
C GLY A 159 9.15 -15.11 7.63
N PHE A 160 8.37 -14.30 8.33
CA PHE A 160 8.59 -13.78 9.67
C PHE A 160 7.29 -13.90 10.50
N ALA A 161 7.40 -13.80 11.83
CA ALA A 161 6.25 -13.90 12.73
C ALA A 161 5.20 -12.82 12.44
N ASP A 162 3.91 -13.19 12.46
CA ASP A 162 2.77 -12.32 12.09
C ASP A 162 2.87 -11.81 10.63
N GLY A 163 3.51 -12.59 9.77
CA GLY A 163 3.75 -12.32 8.35
C GLY A 163 2.60 -12.72 7.42
N GLU A 164 1.53 -13.33 7.92
CA GLU A 164 0.35 -13.68 7.13
C GLU A 164 -0.39 -12.44 6.63
N ARG A 165 -0.89 -12.49 5.40
CA ARG A 165 -1.72 -11.44 4.84
C ARG A 165 -2.85 -12.03 4.02
N LYS A 166 -3.98 -11.33 4.02
CA LYS A 166 -5.01 -11.51 3.01
C LYS A 166 -4.55 -10.80 1.75
N ALA A 167 -4.54 -11.51 0.62
CA ALA A 167 -4.16 -10.99 -0.68
C ALA A 167 -5.40 -10.70 -1.53
N TYR A 168 -5.36 -9.60 -2.27
CA TYR A 168 -6.45 -9.12 -3.11
C TYR A 168 -5.93 -8.71 -4.48
N GLN A 169 -6.82 -8.74 -5.47
CA GLN A 169 -6.51 -8.45 -6.85
C GLN A 169 -7.63 -7.66 -7.52
N LEU A 170 -7.25 -6.67 -8.31
CA LEU A 170 -8.10 -5.93 -9.22
C LEU A 170 -7.52 -6.10 -10.63
N VAL A 171 -8.35 -6.54 -11.57
CA VAL A 171 -7.98 -6.62 -12.99
C VAL A 171 -8.75 -5.53 -13.73
N LEU A 172 -8.02 -4.67 -14.43
CA LEU A 172 -8.57 -3.59 -15.25
C LEU A 172 -8.80 -4.07 -16.69
N GLU A 173 -9.75 -3.42 -17.37
CA GLU A 173 -10.02 -3.58 -18.80
C GLU A 173 -9.16 -2.62 -19.67
#